data_AF-A0A7R9VYH3-F1
#
_entry.id   AF-A0A7R9VYH3-F1
#
_cell.length_a   1.000
_cell.length_b   1.000
_cell.length_c   1.000
_cell.angle_alpha   90.00
_cell.angle_beta   90.00
_cell.angle_gamma   90.00
#
_symmetry.space_group_name_H-M   'P 1'
#
loop_
_entity.id
_entity.type
_entity.pdbx_description
1 polymer ?
#
loop_
_entity_poly.entity_id
_entity_poly.type
_entity_poly.pdbx_seq_one_letter_code
_entity_poly.pdbx_strand_id
1 'polypeptide(L)'
;ASPTLQAKAQALNIRLEGEAKTSIDAIERELIRPIARQAFVCVVQCYDKAGKTGPTNELDQCSKHCQLRYQGAHSILQQEVGNYQNRLSRAMMQCNDEANDLMVPGVQNDPSKMSKIEDVALKCIGKTVDEYIGLLKPMRKRVATQLDGLK
;
A
#
# COMPACT_ATOMS: atom_id res chain seq x y z
N ALA A 1 -22.50 17.01 -5.60
CA ALA A 1 -21.34 17.59 -4.90
C ALA A 1 -20.92 18.86 -5.61
N SER A 2 -20.63 19.94 -4.89
CA SER A 2 -20.07 21.15 -5.49
C SER A 2 -18.68 20.88 -6.11
N PRO A 3 -18.28 21.64 -7.14
CA PRO A 3 -16.91 21.56 -7.68
C PRO A 3 -15.82 21.78 -6.62
N THR A 4 -16.11 22.62 -5.61
CA THR A 4 -15.20 22.91 -4.50
C THR A 4 -14.98 21.71 -3.59
N LEU A 5 -16.04 20.96 -3.27
CA LEU A 5 -15.95 19.72 -2.50
C LEU A 5 -15.08 18.69 -3.23
N GLN A 6 -15.32 18.50 -4.53
CA GLN A 6 -14.55 17.55 -5.36
C GLN A 6 -13.06 17.91 -5.38
N ALA A 7 -12.71 19.19 -5.59
CA ALA A 7 -11.33 19.65 -5.62
C ALA A 7 -10.60 19.42 -4.27
N LYS A 8 -11.26 19.73 -3.14
CA LYS A 8 -10.68 19.52 -1.80
C LYS A 8 -10.51 18.03 -1.48
N ALA A 9 -11.50 17.20 -1.79
CA ALA A 9 -11.40 15.76 -1.61
C ALA A 9 -10.28 15.15 -2.47
N GLN A 10 -10.13 15.61 -3.71
CA GLN A 10 -9.06 15.18 -4.61
C GLN A 10 -7.67 15.59 -4.08
N ALA A 11 -7.52 16.80 -3.54
CA ALA A 11 -6.26 17.24 -2.94
C ALA A 11 -5.85 16.36 -1.74
N LEU A 12 -6.82 15.95 -0.91
CA LEU A 12 -6.59 15.03 0.19
C LEU A 12 -6.15 13.64 -0.29
N ASN A 13 -6.76 13.12 -1.36
CA ASN A 13 -6.36 11.85 -1.97
C ASN A 13 -4.95 11.91 -2.54
N ILE A 14 -4.59 12.97 -3.28
CA ILE A 14 -3.24 13.15 -3.84
C ILE A 14 -2.19 13.17 -2.72
N ARG A 15 -2.47 13.88 -1.62
CA ARG A 15 -1.58 13.91 -0.46
C ARG A 15 -1.36 12.51 0.11
N LEU A 16 -2.44 11.75 0.33
CA LEU A 16 -2.36 10.39 0.84
C LEU A 16 -1.56 9.46 -0.08
N GLU A 17 -1.82 9.53 -1.39
CA GLU A 17 -1.12 8.73 -2.41
C GLU A 17 0.38 9.06 -2.44
N GLY A 18 0.76 10.32 -2.32
CA GLY A 18 2.15 10.76 -2.27
C GLY A 18 2.91 10.20 -1.07
N GLU A 19 2.31 10.26 0.13
CA GLU A 19 2.88 9.69 1.36
C GLU A 19 2.97 8.16 1.28
N ALA A 20 1.92 7.51 0.77
CA ALA A 20 1.89 6.07 0.59
C ALA A 20 2.97 5.60 -0.39
N LYS A 21 3.12 6.28 -1.53
CA LYS A 21 4.18 6.00 -2.51
C LYS A 21 5.56 6.15 -1.89
N THR A 22 5.81 7.25 -1.18
CA THR A 22 7.11 7.49 -0.50
C THR A 22 7.43 6.38 0.50
N SER A 23 6.43 5.92 1.26
CA SER A 23 6.59 4.82 2.21
C SER A 23 6.87 3.48 1.52
N ILE A 24 6.14 3.16 0.44
CA ILE A 24 6.32 1.92 -0.33
C ILE A 24 7.70 1.92 -1.02
N ASP A 25 8.12 3.03 -1.62
CA ASP A 25 9.43 3.19 -2.24
C ASP A 25 10.56 3.00 -1.20
N ALA A 26 10.38 3.51 0.02
CA ALA A 26 11.33 3.30 1.11
C ALA A 26 11.39 1.82 1.54
N ILE A 27 10.25 1.12 1.63
CA ILE A 27 10.21 -0.32 1.92
C ILE A 27 10.94 -1.12 0.84
N GLU A 28 10.65 -0.85 -0.43
CA GLU A 28 11.29 -1.52 -1.56
C GLU A 28 12.81 -1.31 -1.50
N ARG A 29 13.25 -0.05 -1.37
CA ARG A 29 14.67 0.32 -1.36
C ARG A 29 15.43 -0.27 -0.17
N GLU A 30 14.87 -0.18 1.03
CA GLU A 30 15.60 -0.44 2.27
C GLU A 30 15.43 -1.86 2.77
N LEU A 31 14.33 -2.54 2.42
CA LEU A 31 14.03 -3.89 2.90
C LEU A 31 14.08 -4.94 1.78
N ILE A 32 13.50 -4.64 0.61
CA ILE A 32 13.38 -5.62 -0.48
C ILE A 32 14.66 -5.74 -1.31
N ARG A 33 15.30 -4.62 -1.70
CA ARG A 33 16.54 -4.66 -2.50
C ARG A 33 17.68 -5.45 -1.84
N PRO A 34 17.94 -5.35 -0.53
CA PRO A 34 18.96 -6.19 0.12
C PRO A 34 18.67 -7.69 0.00
N ILE A 35 17.41 -8.09 0.14
CA ILE A 35 16.96 -9.49 -0.04
C ILE A 35 17.15 -9.91 -1.49
N ALA A 36 16.74 -9.07 -2.45
CA ALA A 36 16.92 -9.32 -3.88
C ALA A 36 18.40 -9.52 -4.22
N ARG A 37 19.28 -8.64 -3.72
CA ARG A 37 20.72 -8.76 -3.92
C ARG A 37 21.25 -10.10 -3.41
N GLN A 38 20.86 -10.52 -2.21
CA GLN A 38 21.29 -11.81 -1.66
C GLN A 38 20.80 -12.98 -2.52
N ALA A 39 19.56 -12.93 -2.99
CA ALA A 39 19.01 -13.93 -3.90
C ALA A 39 19.81 -14.01 -5.21
N PHE A 40 20.12 -12.88 -5.84
CA PHE A 40 20.90 -12.87 -7.09
C PHE A 40 22.35 -13.33 -6.89
N VAL A 41 23.00 -12.96 -5.79
CA VAL A 41 24.33 -13.48 -5.45
C VAL A 41 24.31 -15.00 -5.28
N CYS A 42 23.29 -15.54 -4.60
CA CYS A 42 23.10 -16.99 -4.47
C CYS A 42 22.92 -17.66 -5.84
N VAL A 43 22.14 -17.06 -6.75
CA VAL A 43 22.00 -17.58 -8.12
C VAL A 43 23.35 -17.62 -8.83
N VAL A 44 24.15 -16.54 -8.76
CA VAL A 44 25.50 -16.53 -9.35
C VAL A 44 26.35 -17.69 -8.82
N GLN A 45 26.31 -17.94 -7.50
CA GLN A 45 27.03 -19.07 -6.89
C GLN A 45 26.53 -20.44 -7.40
N CYS A 46 25.24 -20.60 -7.70
CA CYS A 46 24.73 -21.81 -8.35
C CYS A 46 25.37 -22.03 -9.72
N TYR A 47 25.49 -20.98 -10.54
CA TYR A 47 26.12 -21.04 -11.86
C TYR A 47 27.62 -21.30 -11.76
N ASP A 48 28.31 -20.66 -10.81
CA ASP A 48 29.74 -20.90 -10.57
C ASP A 48 30.00 -22.35 -10.17
N LYS A 49 29.14 -22.94 -9.33
CA LYS A 49 29.24 -24.34 -8.91
C LYS A 49 28.93 -25.33 -10.04
N ALA A 50 27.93 -25.05 -10.87
CA ALA A 50 27.55 -25.91 -11.99
C ALA A 50 28.62 -25.89 -13.10
N GLY A 51 29.28 -24.75 -13.33
CA GLY A 51 30.27 -24.59 -14.38
C GLY A 51 29.69 -24.90 -15.78
N LYS A 52 30.54 -25.41 -16.69
CA LYS A 52 30.14 -25.72 -18.08
C LYS A 52 29.55 -27.12 -18.27
N THR A 53 29.67 -27.98 -17.27
CA THR A 53 29.39 -29.43 -17.39
C THR A 53 28.38 -29.93 -16.35
N GLY A 54 27.94 -29.05 -15.44
CA GLY A 54 26.99 -29.40 -14.38
C GLY A 54 25.61 -29.75 -14.95
N PRO A 55 24.86 -30.63 -14.26
CA PRO A 55 23.53 -31.03 -14.69
C PRO A 55 22.53 -29.87 -14.55
N THR A 56 21.78 -29.61 -15.63
CA THR A 56 20.79 -28.52 -15.71
C THR A 56 19.75 -28.56 -14.59
N ASN A 57 19.27 -29.76 -14.23
CA ASN A 57 18.24 -29.91 -13.20
C ASN A 57 18.71 -29.42 -11.81
N GLU A 58 19.98 -29.64 -11.46
CA GLU A 58 20.53 -29.19 -10.17
C GLU A 58 20.70 -27.66 -10.15
N LEU A 59 21.13 -27.08 -11.28
CA LEU A 59 21.23 -25.63 -11.46
C LEU A 59 19.86 -24.95 -11.33
N ASP A 60 18.83 -25.51 -11.94
CA ASP A 60 17.46 -25.00 -11.87
C ASP A 60 16.91 -25.06 -10.45
N GLN A 61 17.11 -26.17 -9.75
CA GLN A 61 16.69 -26.31 -8.35
C GLN A 61 17.41 -25.31 -7.44
N CYS A 62 18.73 -25.18 -7.58
CA CYS A 62 19.52 -24.22 -6.82
C CYS A 62 19.05 -22.78 -7.08
N SER A 63 18.88 -22.41 -8.34
CA SER A 63 18.45 -21.06 -8.74
C SER A 63 17.04 -20.75 -8.22
N LYS A 64 16.10 -21.70 -8.32
CA LYS A 64 14.76 -21.55 -7.75
C LYS A 64 14.81 -21.34 -6.25
N HIS A 65 15.61 -22.14 -5.54
CA HIS A 65 15.75 -22.02 -4.09
C HIS A 65 16.26 -20.63 -3.68
N CYS A 66 17.26 -20.08 -4.38
CA CYS A 66 17.76 -18.73 -4.14
C CYS A 66 16.68 -17.64 -4.30
N GLN A 67 15.75 -17.82 -5.23
CA GLN A 67 14.70 -16.84 -5.54
C GLN A 67 13.49 -16.91 -4.60
N LEU A 68 13.25 -18.03 -3.91
CA LEU A 68 12.08 -18.21 -3.04
C LEU A 68 11.93 -17.07 -2.01
N ARG A 69 13.04 -16.68 -1.38
CA ARG A 69 13.03 -15.63 -0.36
C ARG A 69 12.66 -14.27 -0.95
N TYR A 70 13.18 -13.94 -2.13
CA TYR A 70 12.86 -12.69 -2.81
C TYR A 70 11.39 -12.66 -3.27
N GLN A 71 10.87 -13.77 -3.80
CA GLN A 71 9.46 -13.89 -4.18
C GLN A 71 8.54 -13.77 -2.96
N GLY A 72 8.88 -14.43 -1.85
CA GLY A 72 8.16 -14.30 -0.58
C GLY A 72 8.15 -12.86 -0.06
N ALA A 73 9.30 -12.17 -0.12
CA ALA A 73 9.40 -10.78 0.29
C ALA A 73 8.50 -9.85 -0.53
N HIS A 74 8.44 -10.05 -1.86
CA HIS A 74 7.53 -9.30 -2.72
C HIS A 74 6.06 -9.60 -2.41
N SER A 75 5.71 -10.87 -2.17
CA SER A 75 4.35 -11.28 -1.81
C SER A 75 3.86 -10.61 -0.51
N ILE A 76 4.71 -10.59 0.53
CA ILE A 76 4.41 -9.91 1.81
C ILE A 76 4.13 -8.42 1.59
N LEU A 77 4.97 -7.74 0.79
CA LEU A 77 4.78 -6.32 0.50
C LEU A 77 3.44 -6.08 -0.21
N GLN A 78 3.14 -6.88 -1.24
CA GLN A 78 1.88 -6.75 -1.99
C GLN A 78 0.66 -7.01 -1.09
N GLN A 79 0.74 -7.99 -0.20
CA GLN A 79 -0.33 -8.30 0.75
C GLN A 79 -0.55 -7.13 1.74
N GLU A 80 0.51 -6.57 2.31
CA GLU A 80 0.39 -5.44 3.25
C GLU A 80 -0.15 -4.17 2.56
N VAL A 81 0.30 -3.87 1.34
CA VAL A 81 -0.22 -2.75 0.54
C VAL A 81 -1.69 -2.99 0.18
N GLY A 82 -2.05 -4.19 -0.28
CA GLY A 82 -3.43 -4.54 -0.59
C GLY A 82 -4.35 -4.43 0.62
N ASN A 83 -3.91 -4.92 1.79
CA ASN A 83 -4.66 -4.78 3.04
C ASN A 83 -4.84 -3.31 3.45
N TYR A 84 -3.80 -2.49 3.30
CA TYR A 84 -3.86 -1.06 3.56
C TYR A 84 -4.87 -0.36 2.63
N GLN A 85 -4.78 -0.60 1.33
CA GLN A 85 -5.69 -0.02 0.32
C GLN A 85 -7.14 -0.45 0.53
N ASN A 86 -7.38 -1.73 0.84
CA ASN A 86 -8.73 -2.26 1.10
C ASN A 86 -9.37 -1.59 2.32
N ARG A 87 -8.60 -1.40 3.39
CA ARG A 87 -9.07 -0.70 4.59
C ARG A 87 -9.37 0.77 4.29
N LEU A 88 -8.48 1.45 3.56
CA LEU A 88 -8.67 2.83 3.16
C LEU A 88 -9.94 3.02 2.33
N SER A 89 -10.15 2.17 1.32
CA SER A 89 -11.34 2.21 0.48
C SER A 89 -12.63 2.11 1.30
N ARG A 90 -12.67 1.18 2.26
CA ARG A 90 -13.81 1.05 3.19
C ARG A 90 -14.01 2.29 4.05
N ALA A 91 -12.93 2.89 4.58
CA ALA A 91 -13.03 4.11 5.38
C ALA A 91 -13.51 5.31 4.55
N MET A 92 -13.09 5.42 3.29
CA MET A 92 -13.58 6.46 2.37
C MET A 92 -15.05 6.27 2.02
N MET A 93 -15.52 5.02 1.83
CA MET A 93 -16.94 4.72 1.64
C MET A 93 -17.78 5.12 2.87
N GLN A 94 -17.27 4.87 4.08
CA GLN A 94 -17.95 5.30 5.30
C GLN A 94 -18.17 6.82 5.35
N CYS A 95 -17.20 7.63 4.89
CA CYS A 95 -17.39 9.08 4.81
C CYS A 95 -18.49 9.48 3.82
N ASN A 96 -18.65 8.73 2.73
CA ASN A 96 -19.74 8.94 1.79
C ASN A 96 -21.10 8.58 2.41
N ASP A 97 -21.16 7.48 3.17
CA ASP A 97 -22.38 7.06 3.86
C ASP A 97 -22.78 8.10 4.93
N GLU A 98 -21.83 8.58 5.74
CA GLU A 98 -22.06 9.65 6.72
C GLU A 98 -22.62 10.95 6.08
N ALA A 99 -22.17 11.28 4.87
CA ALA A 99 -22.70 12.43 4.13
C ALA A 99 -24.11 12.17 3.57
N ASN A 100 -24.36 10.95 3.09
CA ASN A 100 -25.67 10.55 2.55
C ASN A 100 -26.74 10.43 3.63
N ASP A 101 -26.40 10.03 4.85
CA ASP A 101 -27.34 9.97 5.98
C ASP A 101 -27.94 11.34 6.33
N LEU A 102 -27.25 12.43 5.95
CA LEU A 102 -27.72 13.80 6.13
C LEU A 102 -28.61 14.30 4.97
N MET A 103 -28.70 13.54 3.87
CA MET A 103 -29.53 13.86 2.72
C MET A 103 -31.01 13.53 2.99
N VAL A 104 -31.70 14.41 3.73
CA VAL A 104 -33.16 14.30 3.94
C VAL A 104 -33.96 14.94 2.80
N PRO A 105 -35.23 14.54 2.55
CA PRO A 105 -36.03 15.12 1.48
C PRO A 105 -36.10 16.66 1.53
N GLY A 106 -35.76 17.30 0.41
CA GLY A 106 -35.79 18.76 0.26
C GLY A 106 -34.51 19.48 0.70
N VAL A 107 -33.50 18.78 1.24
CA VAL A 107 -32.18 19.36 1.57
C VAL A 107 -31.49 19.97 0.36
N GLN A 108 -31.65 19.38 -0.83
CA GLN A 108 -31.02 19.90 -2.05
C GLN A 108 -31.45 21.33 -2.42
N ASN A 109 -32.59 21.78 -1.89
CA ASN A 109 -33.12 23.13 -2.13
C ASN A 109 -32.64 24.16 -1.09
N ASP A 110 -31.87 23.73 -0.08
CA ASP A 110 -31.33 24.57 0.99
C ASP A 110 -29.79 24.61 0.90
N PRO A 111 -29.21 25.69 0.33
CA PRO A 111 -27.77 25.83 0.18
C PRO A 111 -27.00 25.75 1.50
N SER A 112 -27.59 26.19 2.61
CA SER A 112 -26.95 26.17 3.94
C SER A 112 -26.84 24.74 4.46
N LYS A 113 -27.89 23.94 4.28
CA LYS A 113 -27.85 22.50 4.63
C LYS A 113 -26.91 21.73 3.72
N MET A 114 -26.90 22.01 2.42
CA MET A 114 -25.95 21.41 1.49
C MET A 114 -24.51 21.72 1.89
N SER A 115 -24.18 22.97 2.21
CA SER A 115 -22.83 23.34 2.68
C SER A 115 -22.41 22.56 3.93
N LYS A 116 -23.32 22.34 4.88
CA LYS A 116 -23.02 21.55 6.09
C LYS A 116 -22.70 20.10 5.76
N ILE A 117 -23.41 19.49 4.80
CA ILE A 117 -23.14 18.12 4.35
C ILE A 117 -21.75 18.03 3.69
N GLU A 118 -21.40 19.01 2.86
CA GLU A 118 -20.07 19.08 2.25
C GLU A 118 -18.96 19.24 3.29
N ASP A 119 -19.18 20.04 4.33
CA ASP A 119 -18.23 20.21 5.43
C ASP A 119 -18.05 18.93 6.26
N VAL A 120 -19.14 18.20 6.52
CA VAL A 120 -19.09 16.88 7.19
C VAL A 120 -18.29 15.90 6.36
N ALA A 121 -18.57 15.80 5.06
CA ALA A 121 -17.84 14.93 4.15
C ALA A 121 -16.33 15.24 4.13
N LEU A 122 -15.96 16.53 3.99
CA LEU A 122 -14.56 16.95 3.99
C LEU A 122 -13.85 16.66 5.30
N LYS A 123 -14.54 16.88 6.43
CA LYS A 123 -13.97 16.60 7.75
C LYS A 123 -13.72 15.11 7.94
N CYS A 124 -14.65 14.26 7.51
CA CYS A 124 -14.46 12.80 7.56
C CYS A 124 -13.28 12.38 6.67
N ILE A 125 -13.25 12.81 5.41
CA ILE A 125 -12.16 12.47 4.47
C ILE A 125 -10.81 12.94 5.03
N GLY A 126 -10.73 14.18 5.53
CA GLY A 126 -9.50 14.74 6.11
C GLY A 126 -8.98 13.90 7.29
N LYS A 127 -9.87 13.53 8.22
CA LYS A 127 -9.54 12.65 9.34
C LYS A 127 -9.04 11.28 8.86
N THR A 128 -9.74 10.68 7.91
CA THR A 128 -9.35 9.39 7.32
C THR A 128 -7.97 9.48 6.67
N VAL A 129 -7.69 10.54 5.91
CA VAL A 129 -6.36 10.74 5.31
C VAL A 129 -5.27 10.83 6.39
N ASP A 130 -5.47 11.64 7.42
CA ASP A 130 -4.47 11.81 8.49
C ASP A 130 -4.22 10.50 9.25
N GLU A 131 -5.29 9.76 9.56
CA GLU A 131 -5.21 8.45 10.20
C GLU A 131 -4.40 7.47 9.35
N TYR A 132 -4.72 7.36 8.05
CA TYR A 132 -4.08 6.38 7.18
C TYR A 132 -2.63 6.73 6.85
N ILE A 133 -2.27 8.02 6.74
CA ILE A 133 -0.86 8.46 6.73
C ILE A 133 -0.15 7.95 7.99
N GLY A 134 -0.78 8.08 9.16
CA GLY A 134 -0.27 7.56 10.43
C GLY A 134 -0.06 6.03 10.44
N LEU A 135 -0.82 5.27 9.63
CA LEU A 135 -0.73 3.81 9.53
C LEU A 135 0.40 3.31 8.60
N LEU A 136 1.02 4.19 7.81
CA LEU A 136 2.13 3.83 6.91
C LEU A 136 3.36 3.32 7.70
N LYS A 137 3.71 3.98 8.81
CA LYS A 137 4.84 3.57 9.67
C LYS A 137 4.59 2.21 10.33
N PRO A 138 3.42 1.94 10.93
CA PRO A 138 3.04 0.60 11.37
C PRO A 138 3.07 -0.46 10.26
N MET A 139 2.59 -0.14 9.05
CA MET A 139 2.66 -1.06 7.90
C MET A 139 4.11 -1.45 7.59
N ARG A 140 4.98 -0.46 7.48
CA ARG A 140 6.42 -0.69 7.27
C ARG A 140 7.03 -1.59 8.36
N LYS A 141 6.67 -1.39 9.62
CA LYS A 141 7.13 -2.27 10.73
C LYS A 141 6.66 -3.70 10.55
N ARG A 142 5.39 -3.92 10.20
CA ARG A 142 4.85 -5.27 9.96
C ARG A 142 5.56 -5.96 8.80
N VAL A 143 5.81 -5.24 7.70
CA VAL A 143 6.59 -5.77 6.58
C VAL A 143 7.97 -6.21 7.07
N ALA A 144 8.71 -5.34 7.77
CA ALA A 144 10.03 -5.69 8.30
C ALA A 144 10.00 -6.95 9.18
N THR A 145 9.05 -7.04 10.11
CA THR A 145 8.88 -8.23 10.97
C THR A 145 8.57 -9.50 10.19
N GLN A 146 7.72 -9.44 9.16
CA GLN A 146 7.41 -10.60 8.33
C GLN A 146 8.61 -11.03 7.47
N LEU A 147 9.40 -10.06 6.97
CA LEU A 147 10.62 -10.33 6.22
C LEU A 147 11.70 -10.99 7.08
N ASP A 148 11.81 -10.62 8.36
CA ASP A 148 12.72 -11.26 9.31
C ASP A 148 12.36 -12.72 9.59
N GLY A 149 11.08 -13.10 9.40
CA GLY A 149 10.58 -14.46 9.50
C GLY A 149 10.85 -15.34 8.28
N LEU A 150 11.27 -14.76 7.13
CA LEU A 150 11.66 -15.49 5.92
C LEU A 150 13.10 -16.03 5.99
N LYS A 151 13.64 -16.26 7.19
CA LYS A 151 14.97 -16.84 7.40
C LYS A 151 15.01 -18.32 7.11
#